data_AF-A0A3N8BC31-F1
#
_entry.id   AF-A0A3N8BC31-F1
#
_cell.length_a   1.000
_cell.length_b   1.000
_cell.length_c   1.000
_cell.angle_alpha   90.00
_cell.angle_beta   90.00
_cell.angle_gamma   90.00
#
_symmetry.space_group_name_H-M   'P 1'
#
loop_
_entity.id
_entity.type
_entity.pdbx_description
1 polymer ?
#
loop_
_entity_poly.entity_id
_entity_poly.type
_entity_poly.pdbx_seq_one_letter_code
_entity_poly.pdbx_strand_id
1 'polypeptide(L)'
;MVDDYRLACNACGRCCNSAPTLSLRELFRHRHTFVGALTIHRVPKRRIGERSRTGGREHVFDAADVAASDALANTLFHRASGTGDEWIALTLHGYDYPSLGRCPALAGDGRCSVHADKPSICGAVPLDPMLPDRLQSRVLAGRRDETAWLGANCIVDAGDETVSVDASLTIPLMKAGQVADRAALDAFRDALAFERAVWRDAVFASLIDGGPQVREVLSRLAPGGYLTMSIVPVLLAVASVSAHCRARCIDFIDAQRALIDARVEAALARRRLDDRPATRELRGFAEALERARHVLAAMPTATAAAAGTRSDAPRIDAWLGDRHDAINLTA
;
A
#
# COMPACT_ATOMS: atom_id res chain seq x y z
N MET A 1 14.77 -1.45 28.23
CA MET A 1 14.53 -1.50 26.78
C MET A 1 14.28 -0.06 26.38
N VAL A 2 15.00 0.51 25.42
CA VAL A 2 14.67 1.88 25.02
C VAL A 2 13.43 1.80 24.15
N ASP A 3 12.34 2.32 24.70
CA ASP A 3 11.02 2.32 24.06
C ASP A 3 10.74 3.66 23.35
N ASP A 4 11.77 4.50 23.24
CA ASP A 4 11.71 5.83 22.67
C ASP A 4 12.55 5.88 21.39
N TYR A 5 11.86 6.09 20.26
CA TYR A 5 12.46 6.16 18.93
C TYR A 5 12.08 7.47 18.25
N ARG A 6 13.00 8.00 17.44
CA ARG A 6 12.83 9.23 16.67
C ARG A 6 13.27 9.02 15.22
N LEU A 7 12.77 9.85 14.32
CA LEU A 7 13.07 9.83 12.89
C LEU A 7 13.72 11.14 12.43
N ALA A 8 14.88 11.06 11.78
CA ALA A 8 15.56 12.19 11.16
C ALA A 8 15.22 12.38 9.67
N CYS A 9 13.94 12.27 9.28
CA CYS A 9 13.51 12.45 7.90
C CYS A 9 13.25 13.94 7.58
N ASN A 10 13.88 14.46 6.52
CA ASN A 10 13.83 15.87 6.12
C ASN A 10 13.59 16.07 4.61
N ALA A 11 12.80 15.17 3.99
CA ALA A 11 12.52 15.15 2.55
C ALA A 11 13.75 14.93 1.64
N CYS A 12 14.90 14.52 2.19
CA CYS A 12 16.13 14.29 1.42
C CYS A 12 16.09 13.08 0.47
N GLY A 13 15.05 12.25 0.53
CA GLY A 13 14.88 11.09 -0.35
C GLY A 13 15.81 9.90 -0.08
N ARG A 14 16.73 9.99 0.90
CA ARG A 14 17.73 8.94 1.19
C ARG A 14 17.12 7.57 1.51
N CYS A 15 15.97 7.54 2.18
CA CYS A 15 15.25 6.31 2.49
C CYS A 15 14.20 5.91 1.43
N CYS A 16 14.03 6.68 0.35
CA CYS A 16 13.03 6.45 -0.69
C CYS A 16 13.58 5.59 -1.83
N ASN A 17 13.72 4.29 -1.58
CA ASN A 17 14.35 3.32 -2.49
C ASN A 17 13.38 2.54 -3.38
N SER A 18 12.09 2.62 -3.12
CA SER A 18 11.05 1.92 -3.89
C SER A 18 9.80 2.76 -4.03
N ALA A 19 8.93 2.34 -4.94
CA ALA A 19 7.58 2.88 -5.02
C ALA A 19 6.76 2.43 -3.80
N PRO A 20 5.82 3.26 -3.31
CA PRO A 20 5.06 2.96 -2.10
C PRO A 20 3.85 2.05 -2.37
N THR A 21 3.32 1.47 -1.30
CA THR A 21 1.91 1.03 -1.25
C THR A 21 1.00 2.27 -1.25
N LEU A 22 -0.10 2.26 -2.00
CA LEU A 22 -1.02 3.40 -2.07
C LEU A 22 -2.44 2.93 -1.81
N SER A 23 -3.26 3.78 -1.20
CA SER A 23 -4.71 3.68 -1.36
C SER A 23 -5.10 4.01 -2.80
N LEU A 24 -6.28 3.56 -3.22
CA LEU A 24 -6.86 3.84 -4.52
C LEU A 24 -6.98 5.35 -4.77
N ARG A 25 -7.39 6.11 -3.74
CA ARG A 25 -7.48 7.57 -3.79
C ARG A 25 -6.10 8.21 -4.03
N GLU A 26 -5.08 7.79 -3.30
CA GLU A 26 -3.71 8.29 -3.48
C GLU A 26 -3.15 7.89 -4.85
N LEU A 27 -3.45 6.69 -5.33
CA LEU A 27 -3.04 6.24 -6.65
C LEU A 27 -3.71 7.05 -7.76
N PHE A 28 -4.99 7.41 -7.61
CA PHE A 28 -5.68 8.31 -8.54
C PHE A 28 -5.07 9.71 -8.51
N ARG A 29 -4.71 10.22 -7.33
CA ARG A 29 -4.01 11.50 -7.18
C ARG A 29 -2.66 11.48 -7.89
N HIS A 30 -1.88 10.43 -7.67
CA HIS A 30 -0.50 10.25 -8.17
C HIS A 30 -0.42 9.43 -9.47
N ARG A 31 -1.50 9.44 -10.27
CA ARG A 31 -1.66 8.63 -11.50
C ARG A 31 -0.62 8.87 -12.60
N HIS A 32 0.13 9.97 -12.51
CA HIS A 32 1.22 10.29 -13.45
C HIS A 32 2.62 9.99 -12.87
N THR A 33 2.69 9.52 -11.62
CA THR A 33 3.94 9.27 -10.91
C THR A 33 4.18 7.78 -10.69
N PHE A 34 3.13 7.06 -10.26
CA PHE A 34 3.21 5.63 -9.95
C PHE A 34 2.35 4.81 -10.91
N VAL A 35 2.92 3.73 -11.47
CA VAL A 35 2.13 2.74 -12.19
C VAL A 35 1.42 1.87 -11.17
N GLY A 36 0.09 1.80 -11.19
CA GLY A 36 -0.71 1.05 -10.25
C GLY A 36 -0.72 -0.45 -10.55
N ALA A 37 -0.40 -1.26 -9.54
CA ALA A 37 -0.57 -2.70 -9.58
C ALA A 37 -1.35 -3.19 -8.36
N LEU A 38 -2.14 -4.24 -8.55
CA LEU A 38 -2.76 -4.98 -7.45
C LEU A 38 -1.72 -5.97 -6.92
N THR A 39 -1.53 -5.97 -5.60
CA THR A 39 -0.70 -6.94 -4.89
C THR A 39 -1.52 -7.77 -3.92
N ILE A 40 -1.25 -9.07 -3.90
CA ILE A 40 -1.93 -10.06 -3.06
C ILE A 40 -0.87 -10.68 -2.16
N HIS A 41 -1.02 -10.49 -0.85
CA HIS A 41 -0.05 -10.95 0.15
C HIS A 41 -0.68 -12.04 1.02
N ARG A 42 0.09 -13.11 1.29
CA ARG A 42 -0.25 -14.06 2.36
C ARG A 42 0.35 -13.56 3.67
N VAL A 43 -0.52 -13.13 4.57
CA VAL A 43 -0.16 -12.66 5.91
C VAL A 43 -0.28 -13.83 6.89
N PRO A 44 0.85 -14.31 7.45
CA PRO A 44 0.83 -15.45 8.37
C PRO A 44 0.12 -15.08 9.67
N LYS A 45 -0.67 -16.01 10.21
CA LYS A 45 -1.26 -15.88 11.54
C LYS A 45 -0.19 -16.05 12.61
N ARG A 46 -0.15 -15.13 13.57
CA ARG A 46 0.76 -15.19 14.71
C ARG A 46 0.27 -16.20 15.74
N ARG A 47 1.19 -16.93 16.37
CA ARG A 47 0.88 -17.92 17.41
C ARG A 47 1.54 -17.56 18.73
N ILE A 48 0.87 -17.89 19.84
CA ILE A 48 1.47 -17.74 21.18
C ILE A 48 2.71 -18.63 21.25
N GLY A 49 3.82 -18.08 21.72
CA GLY A 49 5.10 -18.79 21.79
C GLY A 49 5.87 -18.84 20.47
N GLU A 50 5.31 -18.35 19.36
CA GLU A 50 6.07 -18.18 18.11
C GLU A 50 7.22 -17.19 18.35
N ARG A 51 8.41 -17.56 17.88
CA ARG A 51 9.61 -16.75 17.96
C ARG A 51 9.78 -15.96 16.67
N SER A 52 9.85 -14.65 16.79
CA SER A 52 10.28 -13.78 15.71
C SER A 52 11.70 -13.30 15.99
N ARG A 53 12.57 -13.37 14.99
CA ARG A 53 13.91 -12.81 15.06
C ARG A 53 14.03 -11.67 14.07
N THR A 54 14.30 -10.47 14.57
CA THR A 54 14.48 -9.26 13.75
C THR A 54 15.61 -8.45 14.36
N GLY A 55 16.57 -7.98 13.56
CA GLY A 55 17.71 -7.20 14.07
C GLY A 55 18.57 -7.94 15.10
N GLY A 56 18.65 -9.27 15.06
CA GLY A 56 19.37 -10.07 16.06
C GLY A 56 18.66 -10.19 17.42
N ARG A 57 17.51 -9.54 17.63
CA ARG A 57 16.67 -9.65 18.82
C ARG A 57 15.62 -10.73 18.62
N GLU A 58 15.40 -11.55 19.63
CA GLU A 58 14.33 -12.55 19.66
C GLU A 58 13.14 -12.00 20.44
N HIS A 59 11.94 -12.15 19.87
CA HIS A 59 10.68 -11.86 20.53
C HIS A 59 9.78 -13.09 20.53
N VAL A 60 9.18 -13.39 21.69
CA VAL A 60 8.22 -14.48 21.85
C VAL A 60 6.83 -13.88 21.97
N PHE A 61 5.94 -14.15 20.99
CA PHE A 61 4.60 -13.59 20.98
C PHE A 61 3.77 -14.08 22.18
N ASP A 62 3.24 -13.12 22.94
CA ASP A 62 2.29 -13.38 24.04
C ASP A 62 0.84 -13.41 23.55
N ALA A 63 -0.09 -13.75 24.44
CA ALA A 63 -1.52 -13.81 24.11
C ALA A 63 -2.09 -12.48 23.62
N ALA A 64 -1.57 -11.37 24.13
CA ALA A 64 -2.07 -10.04 23.83
C ALA A 64 -1.47 -9.48 22.52
N ASP A 65 -0.26 -9.89 22.14
CA ASP A 65 0.32 -9.67 20.81
C ASP A 65 -0.52 -10.37 19.73
N VAL A 66 -0.88 -11.64 19.98
CA VAL A 66 -1.70 -12.44 19.05
C VAL A 66 -3.11 -11.84 18.94
N ALA A 67 -3.76 -11.52 20.05
CA ALA A 67 -5.09 -10.91 20.04
C ALA A 67 -5.12 -9.57 19.29
N ALA A 68 -4.10 -8.71 19.49
CA ALA A 68 -4.01 -7.44 18.77
C ALA A 68 -3.74 -7.64 17.27
N SER A 69 -2.93 -8.63 16.90
CA SER A 69 -2.66 -8.97 15.49
C SER A 69 -3.91 -9.50 14.80
N ASP A 70 -4.65 -10.41 15.46
CA ASP A 70 -5.91 -10.94 14.93
C ASP A 70 -6.98 -9.85 14.84
N ALA A 71 -7.11 -8.96 15.84
CA ALA A 71 -8.05 -7.85 15.79
C ALA A 71 -7.79 -6.93 14.60
N LEU A 72 -6.53 -6.53 14.39
CA LEU A 72 -6.15 -5.69 13.24
C LEU A 72 -6.38 -6.42 11.91
N ALA A 73 -5.99 -7.69 11.82
CA ALA A 73 -6.17 -8.49 10.61
C ALA A 73 -7.64 -8.68 10.23
N ASN A 74 -8.54 -8.88 11.21
CA ASN A 74 -9.98 -8.94 10.97
C ASN A 74 -10.53 -7.65 10.34
N THR A 75 -10.01 -6.50 10.75
CA THR A 75 -10.39 -5.21 10.18
C THR A 75 -9.85 -5.04 8.75
N LEU A 76 -8.57 -5.36 8.53
CA LEU A 76 -7.84 -4.96 7.33
C LEU A 76 -7.77 -6.01 6.21
N PHE A 77 -7.91 -7.29 6.51
CA PHE A 77 -7.62 -8.40 5.60
C PHE A 77 -8.82 -9.34 5.40
N HIS A 78 -8.67 -10.27 4.47
CA HIS A 78 -9.65 -11.32 4.21
C HIS A 78 -9.14 -12.67 4.72
N ARG A 79 -10.04 -13.58 5.07
CA ARG A 79 -9.66 -14.96 5.40
C ARG A 79 -9.64 -15.81 4.13
N ALA A 80 -8.57 -16.57 3.92
CA ALA A 80 -8.58 -17.61 2.91
C ALA A 80 -9.45 -18.80 3.39
N SER A 81 -10.38 -19.25 2.56
CA SER A 81 -11.14 -20.49 2.84
C SER A 81 -10.22 -21.70 2.58
N GLY A 82 -9.88 -22.49 3.61
CA GLY A 82 -9.04 -23.69 3.45
C GLY A 82 -8.36 -24.16 4.75
N THR A 83 -7.35 -25.03 4.61
CA THR A 83 -6.59 -25.68 5.70
C THR A 83 -5.61 -24.76 6.43
N GLY A 84 -5.40 -23.54 5.94
CA GLY A 84 -4.58 -22.51 6.57
C GLY A 84 -5.45 -21.39 7.11
N ASP A 85 -5.38 -21.13 8.41
CA ASP A 85 -6.08 -20.05 9.12
C ASP A 85 -5.43 -18.68 8.85
N GLU A 86 -5.05 -18.44 7.59
CA GLU A 86 -4.20 -17.35 7.14
C GLU A 86 -5.00 -16.17 6.56
N TRP A 87 -4.36 -15.02 6.58
CA TRP A 87 -4.91 -13.76 6.11
C TRP A 87 -4.42 -13.44 4.70
N ILE A 88 -5.30 -12.90 3.87
CA ILE A 88 -4.98 -12.39 2.54
C ILE A 88 -5.14 -10.87 2.57
N ALA A 89 -4.04 -10.15 2.33
CA ALA A 89 -4.07 -8.71 2.16
C ALA A 89 -4.09 -8.37 0.66
N LEU A 90 -5.05 -7.53 0.26
CA LEU A 90 -5.11 -6.94 -1.07
C LEU A 90 -4.70 -5.48 -0.93
N THR A 91 -3.60 -5.09 -1.56
CA THR A 91 -3.10 -3.72 -1.49
C THR A 91 -2.70 -3.25 -2.88
N LEU A 92 -2.70 -1.94 -3.10
CA LEU A 92 -2.19 -1.36 -4.35
C LEU A 92 -0.76 -0.91 -4.14
N HIS A 93 0.09 -1.18 -5.12
CA HIS A 93 1.50 -0.83 -5.06
C HIS A 93 1.91 -0.09 -6.33
N GLY A 94 2.80 0.89 -6.19
CA GLY A 94 3.47 1.46 -7.34
C GLY A 94 4.43 0.44 -7.93
N TYR A 95 4.26 0.10 -9.20
CA TYR A 95 5.14 -0.81 -9.91
C TYR A 95 6.22 -0.02 -10.67
N ASP A 96 7.48 -0.43 -10.54
CA ASP A 96 8.57 0.11 -11.34
C ASP A 96 9.66 -0.93 -11.55
N TYR A 97 10.63 -0.60 -12.40
CA TYR A 97 11.78 -1.43 -12.71
C TYR A 97 12.68 -1.62 -11.47
N PRO A 98 12.93 -2.87 -11.01
CA PRO A 98 13.84 -3.12 -9.88
C PRO A 98 15.25 -2.55 -10.09
N SER A 99 15.69 -2.48 -11.35
CA SER A 99 17.01 -1.96 -11.74
C SER A 99 17.24 -0.49 -11.42
N LEU A 100 16.17 0.28 -11.18
CA LEU A 100 16.25 1.70 -10.84
C LEU A 100 16.66 1.91 -9.38
N GLY A 101 16.30 1.00 -8.47
CA GLY A 101 16.67 1.06 -7.06
C GLY A 101 16.31 2.37 -6.35
N ARG A 102 15.29 3.09 -6.83
CA ARG A 102 14.88 4.41 -6.31
C ARG A 102 13.38 4.60 -6.45
N CYS A 103 12.80 5.43 -5.59
CA CYS A 103 11.39 5.82 -5.72
C CYS A 103 11.16 6.67 -6.98
N PRO A 104 10.07 6.41 -7.76
CA PRO A 104 9.70 7.20 -8.93
C PRO A 104 9.44 8.68 -8.67
N ALA A 105 9.11 9.04 -7.43
CA ALA A 105 8.83 10.42 -7.01
C ALA A 105 10.08 11.21 -6.59
N LEU A 106 11.28 10.64 -6.72
CA LEU A 106 12.50 11.39 -6.49
C LEU A 106 12.82 12.27 -7.70
N ALA A 107 12.98 13.57 -7.46
CA ALA A 107 13.43 14.52 -8.47
C ALA A 107 14.91 14.31 -8.83
N GLY A 108 15.42 15.09 -9.80
CA GLY A 108 16.81 15.01 -10.25
C GLY A 108 17.84 15.36 -9.16
N ASP A 109 17.45 16.19 -8.19
CA ASP A 109 18.24 16.56 -7.01
C ASP A 109 18.13 15.53 -5.86
N GLY A 110 17.39 14.43 -6.06
CA GLY A 110 17.16 13.39 -5.07
C GLY A 110 16.12 13.75 -4.00
N ARG A 111 15.46 14.91 -4.06
CA ARG A 111 14.39 15.28 -3.13
C ARG A 111 13.06 14.63 -3.53
N CYS A 112 12.20 14.35 -2.54
CA CYS A 112 10.88 13.79 -2.80
C CYS A 112 9.93 14.86 -3.35
N SER A 113 9.51 14.72 -4.61
CA SER A 113 8.65 15.70 -5.30
C SER A 113 7.21 15.70 -4.79
N VAL A 114 6.79 14.61 -4.14
CA VAL A 114 5.44 14.47 -3.57
C VAL A 114 5.44 14.65 -2.05
N HIS A 115 6.49 15.21 -1.45
CA HIS A 115 6.63 15.24 0.01
C HIS A 115 5.47 15.93 0.74
N ALA A 116 4.94 17.02 0.17
CA ALA A 116 3.82 17.77 0.75
C ALA A 116 2.52 16.95 0.78
N ASP A 117 2.28 16.15 -0.28
CA ASP A 117 1.08 15.33 -0.46
C ASP A 117 1.43 13.83 -0.48
N LYS A 118 2.40 13.44 0.36
CA LYS A 118 2.98 12.10 0.31
C LYS A 118 1.93 11.04 0.67
N PRO A 119 2.00 9.85 0.07
CA PRO A 119 1.13 8.75 0.47
C PRO A 119 1.23 8.46 1.97
N SER A 120 0.12 8.03 2.57
CA SER A 120 0.00 7.68 3.98
C SER A 120 1.07 6.70 4.44
N ILE A 121 1.41 5.68 3.63
CA ILE A 121 2.52 4.76 3.93
C ILE A 121 3.87 5.50 4.05
N CYS A 122 4.13 6.50 3.20
CA CYS A 122 5.34 7.31 3.25
C CYS A 122 5.34 8.23 4.48
N GLY A 123 4.17 8.57 5.02
CA GLY A 123 4.02 9.22 6.32
C GLY A 123 4.28 8.28 7.49
N ALA A 124 3.89 7.02 7.35
CA ALA A 124 4.01 6.02 8.42
C ALA A 124 5.43 5.46 8.57
N VAL A 125 6.23 5.40 7.50
CA VAL A 125 7.62 4.91 7.57
C VAL A 125 8.42 5.70 8.63
N PRO A 126 9.18 5.04 9.52
CA PRO A 126 9.54 3.62 9.52
C PRO A 126 8.70 2.74 10.43
N LEU A 127 7.48 3.12 10.76
CA LEU A 127 6.49 2.22 11.35
C LEU A 127 5.92 1.27 10.27
N ASP A 128 5.20 0.24 10.71
CA ASP A 128 4.48 -0.69 9.84
C ASP A 128 2.97 -0.67 10.14
N PRO A 129 2.14 -0.02 9.31
CA PRO A 129 0.72 0.08 9.57
C PRO A 129 -0.05 -1.25 9.48
N MET A 130 0.56 -2.30 8.93
CA MET A 130 -0.03 -3.64 8.89
C MET A 130 0.21 -4.44 10.18
N LEU A 131 0.97 -3.90 11.13
CA LEU A 131 1.17 -4.48 12.46
C LEU A 131 0.52 -3.63 13.55
N PRO A 132 0.06 -4.23 14.67
CA PRO A 132 -0.50 -3.49 15.79
C PRO A 132 0.56 -2.60 16.50
N ASP A 133 0.09 -1.52 17.12
CA ASP A 133 0.94 -0.46 17.70
C ASP A 133 1.96 -1.00 18.73
N ARG A 134 1.56 -2.00 19.52
CA ARG A 134 2.42 -2.67 20.50
C ARG A 134 3.63 -3.40 19.90
N LEU A 135 3.63 -3.66 18.59
CA LEU A 135 4.74 -4.30 17.89
C LEU A 135 5.68 -3.28 17.21
N GLN A 136 5.36 -1.99 17.24
CA GLN A 136 6.10 -0.99 16.46
C GLN A 136 7.52 -0.77 16.96
N SER A 137 7.77 -0.80 18.28
CA SER A 137 9.14 -0.72 18.81
C SER A 137 10.04 -1.84 18.26
N ARG A 138 9.47 -3.02 17.98
CA ARG A 138 10.17 -4.17 17.38
C ARG A 138 10.45 -3.96 15.90
N VAL A 139 9.49 -3.37 15.18
CA VAL A 139 9.69 -2.96 13.77
C VAL A 139 10.85 -1.98 13.67
N LEU A 140 10.88 -0.97 14.56
CA LEU A 140 11.93 0.04 14.58
C LEU A 140 13.29 -0.52 14.96
N ALA A 141 13.35 -1.38 15.98
CA ALA A 141 14.55 -2.14 16.33
C ALA A 141 15.09 -2.91 15.12
N GLY A 142 14.23 -3.70 14.48
CA GLY A 142 14.59 -4.48 13.29
C GLY A 142 15.15 -3.63 12.16
N ARG A 143 14.41 -2.59 11.77
CA ARG A 143 14.81 -1.67 10.66
C ARG A 143 16.09 -0.90 10.96
N ARG A 144 16.39 -0.61 12.24
CA ARG A 144 17.65 0.04 12.64
C ARG A 144 18.83 -0.93 12.53
N ASP A 145 18.64 -2.17 12.94
CA ASP A 145 19.72 -3.17 13.01
C ASP A 145 19.98 -3.86 11.64
N GLU A 146 19.03 -3.74 10.70
CA GLU A 146 19.14 -4.29 9.34
C GLU A 146 19.92 -3.34 8.40
N THR A 147 21.16 -3.70 8.07
CA THR A 147 22.00 -2.96 7.11
C THR A 147 21.38 -2.83 5.71
N ALA A 148 20.45 -3.71 5.34
CA ALA A 148 19.73 -3.66 4.07
C ALA A 148 18.63 -2.57 4.06
N TRP A 149 18.21 -2.07 5.22
CA TRP A 149 17.20 -1.02 5.29
C TRP A 149 17.87 0.35 5.05
N LEU A 150 17.66 0.94 3.86
CA LEU A 150 18.34 2.17 3.42
C LEU A 150 18.17 3.37 4.36
N GLY A 151 17.16 3.37 5.23
CA GLY A 151 16.93 4.43 6.20
C GLY A 151 17.49 4.17 7.60
N ALA A 152 18.21 3.06 7.87
CA ALA A 152 18.52 2.61 9.24
C ALA A 152 19.14 3.71 10.11
N ASN A 153 20.06 4.47 9.53
CA ASN A 153 20.74 5.61 10.15
C ASN A 153 19.83 6.82 10.43
N CYS A 154 18.58 6.80 9.97
CA CYS A 154 17.58 7.82 10.25
C CYS A 154 16.73 7.48 11.48
N ILE A 155 16.79 6.24 11.98
CA ILE A 155 16.11 5.81 13.21
C ILE A 155 17.06 6.05 14.38
N VAL A 156 16.71 7.01 15.23
CA VAL A 156 17.51 7.42 16.37
C VAL A 156 16.84 6.94 17.66
N ASP A 157 17.65 6.37 18.55
CA ASP A 157 17.25 5.97 19.88
C ASP A 157 17.45 7.18 20.82
N ALA A 158 16.43 7.49 21.63
CA ALA A 158 16.49 8.65 22.52
C ALA A 158 17.60 8.56 23.59
N GLY A 159 18.13 7.35 23.86
CA GLY A 159 19.26 7.13 24.77
C GLY A 159 20.64 7.27 24.12
N ASP A 160 20.73 7.48 22.80
CA ASP A 160 21.99 7.54 22.07
C ASP A 160 22.45 9.00 21.89
N GLU A 161 23.13 9.55 22.92
CA GLU A 161 23.70 10.91 22.90
C GLU A 161 24.83 11.09 21.86
N THR A 162 25.25 10.01 21.20
CA THR A 162 26.41 10.01 20.29
C THR A 162 26.11 10.57 18.90
N VAL A 163 24.83 10.79 18.55
CA VAL A 163 24.45 11.35 17.25
C VAL A 163 24.09 12.82 17.42
N SER A 164 24.99 13.72 16.98
CA SER A 164 24.79 15.19 16.99
C SER A 164 23.75 15.65 15.95
N VAL A 165 22.62 14.96 15.80
CA VAL A 165 21.48 15.48 15.07
C VAL A 165 20.71 16.35 16.06
N ASP A 166 20.56 17.63 15.73
CA ASP A 166 19.76 18.55 16.53
C ASP A 166 18.39 17.91 16.84
N ALA A 167 18.10 17.73 18.13
CA ALA A 167 16.86 17.10 18.59
C ALA A 167 15.62 17.82 18.06
N SER A 168 15.74 19.11 17.71
CA SER A 168 14.69 19.91 17.07
C SER A 168 14.34 19.45 15.64
N LEU A 169 15.25 18.73 14.96
CA LEU A 169 15.10 18.25 13.58
C LEU A 169 14.62 16.80 13.47
N THR A 170 14.26 16.17 14.60
CA THR A 170 13.83 14.77 14.64
C THR A 170 12.37 14.64 15.09
N ILE A 171 11.63 13.77 14.42
CA ILE A 171 10.21 13.51 14.66
C ILE A 171 10.08 12.36 15.66
N PRO A 172 9.36 12.49 16.78
CA PRO A 172 9.14 11.38 17.69
C PRO A 172 8.29 10.30 17.01
N LEU A 173 8.73 9.04 17.07
CA LEU A 173 8.01 7.86 16.57
C LEU A 173 7.36 7.09 17.71
N MET A 174 8.12 6.86 18.79
CA MET A 174 7.68 6.16 19.99
C MET A 174 8.06 6.97 21.23
N LYS A 175 7.19 6.98 22.24
CA LYS A 175 7.43 7.57 23.56
C LYS A 175 6.80 6.69 24.62
N ALA A 176 7.57 6.27 25.62
CA ALA A 176 7.16 5.36 26.69
C ALA A 176 6.45 4.10 26.16
N GLY A 177 6.94 3.53 25.06
CA GLY A 177 6.38 2.32 24.45
C GLY A 177 5.08 2.52 23.68
N GLN A 178 4.64 3.75 23.48
CA GLN A 178 3.47 4.11 22.68
C GLN A 178 3.88 4.85 21.41
N VAL A 179 3.12 4.68 20.34
CA VAL A 179 3.31 5.46 19.11
C VAL A 179 3.04 6.94 19.42
N ALA A 180 4.00 7.81 19.13
CA ALA A 180 3.93 9.22 19.48
C ALA A 180 2.92 10.01 18.65
N ASP A 181 2.86 9.74 17.34
CA ASP A 181 1.85 10.27 16.42
C ASP A 181 1.31 9.13 15.55
N ARG A 182 0.01 8.89 15.67
CA ARG A 182 -0.69 7.82 14.96
C ARG A 182 -1.32 8.25 13.64
N ALA A 183 -1.33 9.54 13.32
CA ALA A 183 -2.12 10.07 12.20
C ALA A 183 -1.84 9.36 10.87
N ALA A 184 -0.58 9.09 10.54
CA ALA A 184 -0.22 8.40 9.30
C ALA A 184 -0.55 6.90 9.32
N LEU A 185 -0.44 6.23 10.49
CA LEU A 185 -0.85 4.84 10.66
C LEU A 185 -2.37 4.70 10.49
N ASP A 186 -3.12 5.53 11.19
CA ASP A 186 -4.57 5.52 11.19
C ASP A 186 -5.08 5.89 9.79
N ALA A 187 -4.53 6.91 9.12
CA ALA A 187 -4.90 7.24 7.74
C ALA A 187 -4.71 6.08 6.75
N PHE A 188 -3.61 5.32 6.87
CA PHE A 188 -3.38 4.14 6.02
C PHE A 188 -4.38 3.00 6.34
N ARG A 189 -4.58 2.71 7.63
CA ARG A 189 -5.48 1.65 8.09
C ARG A 189 -6.94 1.97 7.75
N ASP A 190 -7.36 3.21 7.92
CA ASP A 190 -8.69 3.72 7.58
C ASP A 190 -8.93 3.64 6.07
N ALA A 191 -7.94 3.97 5.25
CA ALA A 191 -8.04 3.80 3.80
C ALA A 191 -8.24 2.32 3.44
N LEU A 192 -7.44 1.42 4.01
CA LEU A 192 -7.58 -0.02 3.78
C LEU A 192 -8.93 -0.57 4.24
N ALA A 193 -9.45 -0.09 5.37
CA ALA A 193 -10.77 -0.47 5.89
C ALA A 193 -11.89 0.07 5.00
N PHE A 194 -11.82 1.34 4.59
CA PHE A 194 -12.80 1.96 3.70
C PHE A 194 -12.86 1.27 2.33
N GLU A 195 -11.69 0.89 1.80
CA GLU A 195 -11.57 0.22 0.51
C GLU A 195 -12.20 -1.18 0.46
N ARG A 196 -12.50 -1.79 1.61
CA ARG A 196 -13.32 -3.02 1.66
C ARG A 196 -14.66 -2.82 1.00
N ALA A 197 -15.36 -1.76 1.37
CA ALA A 197 -16.62 -1.40 0.74
C ALA A 197 -16.41 -1.01 -0.73
N VAL A 198 -15.34 -0.27 -1.05
CA VAL A 198 -15.14 0.25 -2.41
C VAL A 198 -14.87 -0.87 -3.43
N TRP A 199 -13.86 -1.72 -3.18
CA TRP A 199 -13.38 -2.67 -4.17
C TRP A 199 -12.84 -3.98 -3.60
N ARG A 200 -12.26 -3.98 -2.38
CA ARG A 200 -11.49 -5.14 -1.91
C ARG A 200 -12.35 -6.36 -1.66
N ASP A 201 -13.54 -6.21 -1.08
CA ASP A 201 -14.45 -7.34 -0.88
C ASP A 201 -14.92 -7.90 -2.22
N ALA A 202 -15.23 -7.06 -3.21
CA ALA A 202 -15.66 -7.48 -4.54
C ALA A 202 -14.54 -8.19 -5.33
N VAL A 203 -13.31 -7.65 -5.30
CA VAL A 203 -12.15 -8.28 -5.93
C VAL A 203 -11.79 -9.57 -5.22
N PHE A 204 -11.82 -9.61 -3.89
CA PHE A 204 -11.56 -10.83 -3.14
C PHE A 204 -12.57 -11.93 -3.47
N ALA A 205 -13.87 -11.61 -3.50
CA ALA A 205 -14.92 -12.55 -3.91
C ALA A 205 -14.64 -13.10 -5.32
N SER A 206 -14.34 -12.22 -6.29
CA SER A 206 -13.99 -12.63 -7.65
C SER A 206 -12.73 -13.49 -7.74
N LEU A 207 -11.74 -13.31 -6.85
CA LEU A 207 -10.53 -14.14 -6.81
C LEU A 207 -10.83 -15.54 -6.27
N ILE A 208 -11.67 -15.65 -5.24
CA ILE A 208 -12.07 -16.93 -4.66
C ILE A 208 -13.00 -17.70 -5.62
N ASP A 209 -13.88 -16.99 -6.32
CA ASP A 209 -14.79 -17.53 -7.32
C ASP A 209 -14.10 -17.81 -8.67
N GLY A 210 -12.88 -17.28 -8.88
CA GLY A 210 -12.07 -17.37 -10.11
C GLY A 210 -11.59 -18.77 -10.50
N GLY A 211 -12.15 -19.82 -9.89
CA GLY A 211 -11.92 -21.21 -10.23
C GLY A 211 -10.63 -21.82 -9.66
N PRO A 212 -10.38 -23.11 -9.93
CA PRO A 212 -9.25 -23.86 -9.34
C PRO A 212 -7.87 -23.27 -9.64
N GLN A 213 -7.68 -22.67 -10.82
CA GLN A 213 -6.38 -22.15 -11.26
C GLN A 213 -5.92 -20.93 -10.45
N VAL A 214 -6.82 -19.99 -10.16
CA VAL A 214 -6.50 -18.81 -9.32
C VAL A 214 -6.19 -19.26 -7.89
N ARG A 215 -6.98 -20.21 -7.36
CA ARG A 215 -6.72 -20.80 -6.03
C ARG A 215 -5.39 -21.53 -5.96
N GLU A 216 -4.98 -22.21 -7.02
CA GLU A 216 -3.68 -22.89 -7.10
C GLU A 216 -2.52 -21.89 -7.12
N VAL A 217 -2.64 -20.78 -7.86
CA VAL A 217 -1.60 -19.73 -7.85
C VAL A 217 -1.47 -19.11 -6.46
N LEU A 218 -2.60 -18.83 -5.80
CA LEU A 218 -2.59 -18.29 -4.44
C LEU A 218 -2.04 -19.28 -3.41
N SER A 219 -2.31 -20.57 -3.53
CA SER A 219 -1.80 -21.59 -2.60
C SER A 219 -0.28 -21.80 -2.69
N ARG A 220 0.31 -21.50 -3.86
CA ARG A 220 1.76 -21.56 -4.10
C ARG A 220 2.53 -20.36 -3.53
N LEU A 221 1.85 -19.28 -3.14
CA LEU A 221 2.52 -18.16 -2.48
C LEU A 221 3.08 -18.63 -1.15
N ALA A 222 4.39 -18.46 -0.93
CA ALA A 222 4.98 -18.73 0.37
C ALA A 222 4.38 -17.78 1.44
N PRO A 223 4.35 -18.16 2.74
CA PRO A 223 4.01 -17.23 3.81
C PRO A 223 4.89 -15.97 3.75
N GLY A 224 4.29 -14.79 3.77
CA GLY A 224 5.00 -13.52 3.59
C GLY A 224 5.37 -13.18 2.13
N GLY A 225 5.06 -14.06 1.19
CA GLY A 225 5.19 -13.81 -0.25
C GLY A 225 4.03 -13.00 -0.80
N TYR A 226 4.23 -12.44 -1.98
CA TYR A 226 3.23 -11.66 -2.69
C TYR A 226 3.17 -11.98 -4.18
N LEU A 227 1.99 -11.77 -4.76
CA LEU A 227 1.75 -11.76 -6.20
C LEU A 227 1.41 -10.34 -6.64
N THR A 228 1.98 -9.91 -7.77
CA THR A 228 1.64 -8.64 -8.41
C THR A 228 0.92 -8.89 -9.73
N MET A 229 -0.14 -8.14 -9.99
CA MET A 229 -0.88 -8.18 -11.26
C MET A 229 -1.44 -6.82 -11.64
N SER A 230 -2.01 -6.74 -12.85
CA SER A 230 -2.67 -5.52 -13.34
C SER A 230 -3.77 -5.09 -12.37
N ILE A 231 -3.92 -3.77 -12.18
CA ILE A 231 -4.96 -3.16 -11.34
C ILE A 231 -6.38 -3.29 -11.91
N VAL A 232 -6.54 -3.79 -13.15
CA VAL A 232 -7.84 -3.87 -13.84
C VAL A 232 -8.99 -4.45 -13.00
N PRO A 233 -8.85 -5.54 -12.22
CA PRO A 233 -9.95 -6.05 -11.39
C PRO A 233 -10.49 -5.00 -10.41
N VAL A 234 -9.60 -4.16 -9.86
CA VAL A 234 -9.94 -3.05 -8.96
C VAL A 234 -10.74 -2.00 -9.71
N LEU A 235 -10.29 -1.60 -10.90
CA LEU A 235 -10.95 -0.57 -11.70
C LEU A 235 -12.35 -1.01 -12.16
N LEU A 236 -12.52 -2.29 -12.51
CA LEU A 236 -13.83 -2.84 -12.88
C LEU A 236 -14.80 -2.83 -11.68
N ALA A 237 -14.33 -3.21 -10.48
CA ALA A 237 -15.13 -3.15 -9.27
C ALA A 237 -15.56 -1.71 -8.95
N VAL A 238 -14.62 -0.75 -9.01
CA VAL A 238 -14.87 0.67 -8.72
C VAL A 238 -15.82 1.30 -9.73
N ALA A 239 -15.62 1.03 -11.03
CA ALA A 239 -16.45 1.59 -12.08
C ALA A 239 -17.92 1.14 -12.02
N SER A 240 -18.20 0.02 -11.34
CA SER A 240 -19.57 -0.45 -11.10
C SER A 240 -20.33 0.35 -10.03
N VAL A 241 -19.62 1.15 -9.20
CA VAL A 241 -20.23 1.88 -8.08
C VAL A 241 -21.09 3.05 -8.55
N SER A 242 -20.57 3.86 -9.47
CA SER A 242 -21.25 5.05 -9.97
C SER A 242 -20.72 5.47 -11.35
N ALA A 243 -21.47 6.33 -12.05
CA ALA A 243 -20.99 6.93 -13.28
C ALA A 243 -19.75 7.82 -13.07
N HIS A 244 -19.66 8.49 -11.91
CA HIS A 244 -18.50 9.30 -11.55
C HIS A 244 -17.25 8.42 -11.34
N CYS A 245 -17.36 7.35 -10.56
CA CYS A 245 -16.31 6.35 -10.40
C CYS A 245 -15.85 5.78 -11.74
N ARG A 246 -16.79 5.43 -12.64
CA ARG A 246 -16.47 4.95 -13.98
C ARG A 246 -15.66 5.96 -14.80
N ALA A 247 -16.06 7.23 -14.81
CA ALA A 247 -15.32 8.29 -15.50
C ALA A 247 -13.89 8.43 -14.94
N ARG A 248 -13.74 8.43 -13.61
CA ARG A 248 -12.44 8.49 -12.93
C ARG A 248 -11.55 7.29 -13.26
N CYS A 249 -12.11 6.09 -13.37
CA CYS A 249 -11.38 4.90 -13.80
C CYS A 249 -10.88 5.03 -15.25
N ILE A 250 -11.68 5.58 -16.17
CA ILE A 250 -11.26 5.82 -17.55
C ILE A 250 -10.11 6.84 -17.60
N ASP A 251 -10.24 7.97 -16.90
CA ASP A 251 -9.19 8.99 -16.80
C ASP A 251 -7.88 8.40 -16.22
N PHE A 252 -8.01 7.54 -15.21
CA PHE A 252 -6.89 6.84 -14.62
C PHE A 252 -6.23 5.88 -15.63
N ILE A 253 -7.00 5.08 -16.37
CA ILE A 253 -6.47 4.18 -17.41
C ILE A 253 -5.66 4.96 -18.44
N ASP A 254 -6.19 6.08 -18.92
CA ASP A 254 -5.53 6.90 -19.94
C ASP A 254 -4.20 7.47 -19.42
N ALA A 255 -4.17 7.95 -18.17
CA ALA A 255 -2.95 8.40 -17.52
C ALA A 255 -1.91 7.26 -17.34
N GLN A 256 -2.37 6.07 -16.94
CA GLN A 256 -1.49 4.93 -16.67
C GLN A 256 -0.87 4.37 -17.94
N ARG A 257 -1.61 4.30 -19.05
CA ARG A 257 -1.06 3.86 -20.33
C ARG A 257 0.06 4.79 -20.79
N ALA A 258 -0.16 6.11 -20.76
CA ALA A 258 0.86 7.08 -21.10
C ALA A 258 2.11 6.96 -20.20
N LEU A 259 1.92 6.75 -18.90
CA LEU A 259 3.03 6.53 -17.96
C LEU A 259 3.78 5.23 -18.27
N ILE A 260 3.08 4.13 -18.52
CA ILE A 260 3.67 2.83 -18.86
C ILE A 260 4.51 2.95 -20.14
N ASP A 261 3.97 3.57 -21.18
CA ASP A 261 4.68 3.75 -22.45
C ASP A 261 5.98 4.53 -22.26
N ALA A 262 5.92 5.65 -21.53
CA ALA A 262 7.12 6.44 -21.20
C ALA A 262 8.17 5.63 -20.41
N ARG A 263 7.73 4.78 -19.48
CA ARG A 263 8.63 3.94 -18.66
C ARG A 263 9.27 2.82 -19.48
N VAL A 264 8.51 2.20 -20.38
CA VAL A 264 9.00 1.18 -21.31
C VAL A 264 10.02 1.78 -22.26
N GLU A 265 9.73 2.93 -22.87
CA GLU A 265 10.69 3.62 -23.74
C GLU A 265 12.00 3.96 -23.01
N ALA A 266 11.89 4.47 -21.78
CA ALA A 266 13.07 4.72 -20.95
C ALA A 266 13.86 3.43 -20.65
N ALA A 267 13.19 2.29 -20.44
CA ALA A 267 13.85 1.00 -20.21
C ALA A 267 14.57 0.47 -21.44
N LEU A 268 13.95 0.59 -22.61
CA LEU A 268 14.56 0.22 -23.88
C LEU A 268 15.81 1.07 -24.16
N ALA A 269 15.76 2.36 -23.84
CA ALA A 269 16.92 3.26 -23.97
C ALA A 269 18.08 2.85 -23.04
N ARG A 270 17.80 2.37 -21.82
CA ARG A 270 18.83 1.89 -20.87
C ARG A 270 19.49 0.57 -21.27
N ARG A 271 18.81 -0.26 -22.08
CA ARG A 271 19.33 -1.55 -22.60
C ARG A 271 19.82 -2.53 -21.52
N ARG A 272 19.21 -2.55 -20.34
CA ARG A 272 19.54 -3.52 -19.28
C ARG A 272 18.80 -4.84 -19.50
N LEU A 273 19.51 -5.96 -19.40
CA LEU A 273 18.89 -7.29 -19.52
C LEU A 273 17.88 -7.57 -18.40
N ASP A 274 18.18 -7.08 -17.19
CA ASP A 274 17.35 -7.23 -16.00
C ASP A 274 15.99 -6.51 -16.12
N ASP A 275 15.85 -5.56 -17.06
CA ASP A 275 14.59 -4.85 -17.30
C ASP A 275 13.58 -5.67 -18.13
N ARG A 276 14.01 -6.80 -18.72
CA ARG A 276 13.17 -7.59 -19.63
C ARG A 276 11.90 -8.17 -18.97
N PRO A 277 11.94 -8.73 -17.74
CA PRO A 277 10.73 -9.22 -17.07
C PRO A 277 9.75 -8.08 -16.79
N ALA A 278 10.22 -7.00 -16.16
CA ALA A 278 9.39 -5.84 -15.83
C ALA A 278 8.79 -5.16 -17.08
N THR A 279 9.54 -5.09 -18.18
CA THR A 279 9.02 -4.59 -19.46
C THR A 279 7.88 -5.44 -20.00
N ARG A 280 7.97 -6.77 -19.88
CA ARG A 280 6.89 -7.67 -20.32
C ARG A 280 5.65 -7.50 -19.44
N GLU A 281 5.82 -7.40 -18.13
CA GLU A 281 4.72 -7.18 -17.19
C GLU A 281 4.02 -5.84 -17.45
N LEU A 282 4.79 -4.76 -17.61
CA LEU A 282 4.25 -3.42 -17.91
C LEU A 282 3.47 -3.39 -19.24
N ARG A 283 3.97 -4.03 -20.29
CA ARG A 283 3.23 -4.17 -21.56
C ARG A 283 1.94 -4.95 -21.37
N GLY A 284 1.99 -6.06 -20.63
CA GLY A 284 0.79 -6.82 -20.26
C GLY A 284 -0.21 -5.99 -19.46
N PHE A 285 0.25 -5.11 -18.57
CA PHE A 285 -0.61 -4.18 -17.85
C PHE A 285 -1.25 -3.16 -18.81
N ALA A 286 -0.49 -2.57 -19.73
CA ALA A 286 -1.01 -1.63 -20.72
C ALA A 286 -2.10 -2.26 -21.60
N GLU A 287 -1.89 -3.49 -22.07
CA GLU A 287 -2.89 -4.24 -22.85
C GLU A 287 -4.16 -4.55 -22.03
N ALA A 288 -4.00 -4.95 -20.76
CA ALA A 288 -5.12 -5.21 -19.87
C ALA A 288 -5.93 -3.94 -19.59
N LEU A 289 -5.25 -2.82 -19.36
CA LEU A 289 -5.85 -1.51 -19.16
C LEU A 289 -6.62 -1.07 -20.41
N GLU A 290 -6.07 -1.30 -21.61
CA GLU A 290 -6.75 -0.94 -22.84
C GLU A 290 -8.05 -1.75 -23.04
N ARG A 291 -8.02 -3.06 -22.79
CA ARG A 291 -9.24 -3.88 -22.81
C ARG A 291 -10.26 -3.40 -21.79
N ALA A 292 -9.82 -3.07 -20.57
CA ALA A 292 -10.69 -2.54 -19.54
C ALA A 292 -11.32 -1.21 -19.97
N ARG A 293 -10.57 -0.32 -20.61
CA ARG A 293 -11.07 0.95 -21.14
C ARG A 293 -12.27 0.76 -22.07
N HIS A 294 -12.16 -0.19 -23.01
CA HIS A 294 -13.24 -0.51 -23.94
C HIS A 294 -14.47 -1.07 -23.21
N VAL A 295 -14.26 -1.96 -22.24
CA VAL A 295 -15.35 -2.50 -21.40
C VAL A 295 -16.05 -1.39 -20.65
N LEU A 296 -15.31 -0.48 -20.00
CA LEU A 296 -15.87 0.63 -19.25
C LEU A 296 -16.63 1.61 -20.15
N ALA A 297 -16.12 1.90 -21.35
CA ALA A 297 -16.79 2.76 -22.32
C ALA A 297 -18.11 2.15 -22.84
N ALA A 298 -18.18 0.83 -22.94
CA ALA A 298 -19.37 0.09 -23.38
C ALA A 298 -20.39 -0.16 -22.25
N MET A 299 -20.06 0.12 -20.99
CA MET A 299 -20.98 -0.07 -19.87
C MET A 299 -22.22 0.83 -20.04
N PRO A 300 -23.45 0.28 -19.92
CA PRO A 300 -24.67 1.07 -20.00
C PRO A 300 -24.65 2.20 -18.96
N THR A 301 -25.02 3.40 -19.39
CA THR A 301 -25.31 4.47 -18.44
C THR A 301 -26.62 4.09 -17.76
N ALA A 302 -26.55 3.65 -16.50
CA ALA A 302 -27.74 3.27 -15.74
C ALA A 302 -28.78 4.39 -15.82
N THR A 303 -29.93 4.10 -16.43
CA THR A 303 -31.11 4.96 -16.35
C THR A 303 -31.57 4.99 -14.90
N ALA A 304 -31.99 6.16 -14.41
CA ALA A 304 -32.33 6.42 -13.01
C ALA A 304 -33.36 5.43 -12.39
N ALA A 305 -34.08 4.66 -13.21
CA ALA A 305 -35.07 3.68 -12.78
C ALA A 305 -34.51 2.25 -12.52
N ALA A 306 -33.32 1.90 -13.00
CA ALA A 306 -32.72 0.57 -12.84
C ALA A 306 -31.55 0.53 -11.85
N ALA A 307 -31.12 1.68 -11.36
CA ALA A 307 -30.11 1.76 -10.32
C ALA A 307 -30.76 1.44 -8.98
N GLY A 308 -30.62 0.20 -8.53
CA GLY A 308 -30.43 -0.03 -7.10
C GLY A 308 -29.16 0.72 -6.69
N THR A 309 -29.28 2.04 -6.50
CA THR A 309 -28.15 2.91 -6.17
C THR A 309 -27.56 2.37 -4.89
N ARG A 310 -26.31 1.92 -4.95
CA ARG A 310 -25.52 1.67 -3.74
C ARG A 310 -25.66 2.90 -2.86
N SER A 311 -26.25 2.74 -1.68
CA SER A 311 -26.57 3.87 -0.80
C SER A 311 -25.33 4.63 -0.35
N ASP A 312 -24.16 4.00 -0.45
CA ASP A 312 -22.85 4.55 -0.15
C ASP A 312 -22.12 5.15 -1.37
N ALA A 313 -22.67 5.09 -2.59
CA ALA A 313 -22.03 5.61 -3.80
C ALA A 313 -21.61 7.10 -3.68
N PRO A 314 -22.44 8.03 -3.15
CA PRO A 314 -22.02 9.43 -2.97
C PRO A 314 -20.82 9.59 -2.02
N ARG A 315 -20.75 8.78 -0.95
CA ARG A 315 -19.64 8.78 0.00
C ARG A 315 -18.34 8.27 -0.67
N ILE A 316 -18.45 7.25 -1.51
CA ILE A 316 -17.32 6.72 -2.28
C ILE A 316 -16.83 7.74 -3.31
N ASP A 317 -17.75 8.39 -4.01
CA ASP A 317 -17.44 9.46 -4.97
C ASP A 317 -16.70 10.63 -4.30
N ALA A 318 -17.20 11.09 -3.15
CA ALA A 318 -16.56 12.16 -2.37
C ALA A 318 -15.15 11.77 -1.91
N TRP A 319 -14.98 10.54 -1.39
CA TRP A 319 -13.68 10.03 -0.96
C TRP A 319 -12.69 9.95 -2.13
N LEU A 320 -13.07 9.41 -3.29
CA LEU A 320 -12.21 9.34 -4.49
C LEU A 320 -11.94 10.71 -5.14
N GLY A 321 -12.80 11.68 -4.90
CA GLY A 321 -12.67 13.06 -5.35
C GLY A 321 -11.78 13.93 -4.45
N ASP A 322 -11.21 13.38 -3.38
CA ASP A 322 -10.47 14.14 -2.35
C ASP A 322 -11.29 15.27 -1.70
N ARG A 323 -12.62 15.24 -1.85
CA ARG A 323 -13.52 16.17 -1.17
C ARG A 323 -13.69 15.67 0.25
N HIS A 324 -12.94 16.24 1.19
CA HIS A 324 -13.28 16.09 2.60
C HIS A 324 -14.64 16.73 2.79
N ASP A 325 -15.68 15.92 3.04
CA ASP A 325 -16.85 16.44 3.71
C ASP A 325 -16.37 16.91 5.08
N ALA A 326 -16.18 18.22 5.21
CA ALA A 326 -16.21 18.87 6.49
C ALA A 326 -17.62 18.62 7.05
N ILE A 327 -17.80 17.47 7.70
CA ILE A 327 -18.95 17.23 8.55
C ILE A 327 -18.76 18.19 9.72
N ASN A 328 -19.24 19.42 9.53
CA ASN A 328 -19.65 20.27 10.62
C ASN A 328 -20.75 19.51 11.35
N LEU A 329 -20.37 18.78 12.41
CA LEU A 329 -21.29 18.39 13.47
C LEU A 329 -21.66 19.66 14.23
N THR A 330 -22.60 20.41 13.66
CA THR A 330 -23.39 21.41 14.38
C THR A 330 -24.80 20.87 14.52
N ALA A 331 -25.07 20.22 15.65
CA ALA A 331 -26.27 20.33 16.47
C ALA A 331 -26.11 19.43 17.70
#